data_AF-A0A1X3D7E3-F1
#
_entry.id   AF-A0A1X3D7E3-F1
#
_cell.length_a   1.000
_cell.length_b   1.000
_cell.length_c   1.000
_cell.angle_alpha   90.00
_cell.angle_beta   90.00
_cell.angle_gamma   90.00
#
_symmetry.space_group_name_H-M   'P 1'
#
loop_
_entity.id
_entity.type
_entity.pdbx_description
1 polymer ?
#
loop_
_entity_poly.entity_id
_entity_poly.type
_entity_poly.pdbx_seq_one_letter_code
_entity_poly.pdbx_strand_id
1 'polypeptide(L)'
;MYIKTLITLLVFAPMTVSADVQLYGNIRSGVAVSQTKTNGSSHVTRTAVEDLGSYIGLRGSHPIGNGSKMIWQFEQDTPVGSSGSMREYFKRKKENSTIHTGG
;
A
#
# COMPACT_ATOMS: atom_id res chain seq x y z
N MET A 1 -22.09 50.00 38.69
CA MET A 1 -22.80 49.97 37.39
C MET A 1 -22.09 48.94 36.52
N TYR A 2 -22.73 47.78 36.32
CA TYR A 2 -22.18 46.68 35.53
C TYR A 2 -22.27 47.02 34.05
N ILE A 3 -21.16 46.98 33.30
CA ILE A 3 -21.22 46.64 31.88
C ILE A 3 -20.15 45.59 31.62
N LYS A 4 -20.69 44.42 31.28
CA LYS A 4 -20.07 43.13 31.07
C LYS A 4 -19.41 43.17 29.69
N THR A 5 -18.08 43.25 29.64
CA THR A 5 -17.33 43.13 28.39
C THR A 5 -17.52 41.73 27.83
N LEU A 6 -18.33 41.64 26.79
CA LEU A 6 -18.70 40.43 26.07
C LEU A 6 -17.48 39.97 25.25
N ILE A 7 -16.78 38.93 25.71
CA ILE A 7 -15.76 38.25 24.91
C ILE A 7 -16.49 37.40 23.87
N THR A 8 -16.49 37.85 22.62
CA THR A 8 -16.99 37.05 21.50
C THR A 8 -16.03 35.89 21.29
N LEU A 9 -16.36 34.72 21.84
CA LEU A 9 -15.64 33.48 21.61
C LEU A 9 -15.80 33.12 20.13
N LEU A 10 -14.76 33.36 19.32
CA LEU A 10 -14.70 32.84 17.96
C LEU A 10 -14.62 31.32 18.08
N VAL A 11 -15.77 30.66 18.02
CA VAL A 11 -15.86 29.21 17.95
C VAL A 11 -15.27 28.83 16.60
N PHE A 12 -13.98 28.45 16.59
CA PHE A 12 -13.46 27.60 15.54
C PHE A 12 -14.21 26.28 15.64
N ALA A 13 -15.34 26.19 14.93
CA ALA A 13 -15.90 24.90 14.62
C ALA A 13 -14.75 24.10 13.99
N PRO A 14 -14.38 22.93 14.51
CA PRO A 14 -13.49 22.05 13.77
C PRO A 14 -14.15 21.90 12.41
N MET A 15 -13.50 22.41 11.36
CA MET A 15 -13.93 22.13 10.01
C MET A 15 -13.77 20.62 9.88
N THR A 16 -14.86 19.89 10.12
CA THR A 16 -15.01 18.54 9.61
C THR A 16 -15.14 18.71 8.11
N VAL A 17 -14.00 18.97 7.45
CA VAL A 17 -13.85 18.57 6.07
C VAL A 17 -13.88 17.05 6.14
N SER A 18 -15.00 16.47 5.74
CA SER A 18 -15.05 15.04 5.46
C SER A 18 -14.11 14.80 4.28
N ALA A 19 -12.84 14.48 4.57
CA ALA A 19 -11.96 13.95 3.56
C ALA A 19 -12.59 12.65 3.08
N ASP A 20 -12.84 12.55 1.78
CA ASP A 20 -13.27 11.29 1.20
C ASP A 20 -12.08 10.34 1.32
N VAL A 21 -12.22 9.26 2.11
CA VAL A 21 -11.19 8.23 2.28
C VAL A 21 -11.73 6.93 1.75
N GLN A 22 -11.11 6.43 0.69
CA GLN A 22 -11.42 5.18 0.05
C GLN A 22 -10.40 4.11 0.44
N LEU A 23 -10.90 3.00 0.97
CA LEU A 23 -10.14 1.75 1.07
C LEU A 23 -10.26 1.00 -0.26
N TYR A 24 -9.13 0.65 -0.84
CA TYR A 24 -9.06 -0.14 -2.07
C TYR A 24 -7.96 -1.19 -1.93
N GLY A 25 -7.93 -2.14 -2.85
CA GLY A 25 -6.94 -3.20 -2.81
C GLY A 25 -7.32 -4.32 -3.77
N ASN A 26 -6.40 -5.24 -3.97
CA ASN A 26 -6.63 -6.45 -4.75
C ASN A 26 -5.99 -7.63 -4.03
N ILE A 27 -6.74 -8.72 -3.91
CA ILE A 27 -6.23 -9.98 -3.39
C ILE A 27 -6.04 -10.93 -4.57
N ARG A 28 -4.81 -11.43 -4.75
CA ARG A 28 -4.44 -12.36 -5.82
C ARG A 28 -3.61 -13.49 -5.25
N SER A 29 -4.15 -14.70 -5.33
CA SER A 29 -3.50 -15.93 -4.90
C SER A 29 -3.50 -16.94 -6.05
N GLY A 30 -2.45 -17.75 -6.15
CA GLY A 30 -2.33 -18.80 -7.16
C GLY A 30 -1.58 -20.03 -6.65
N VAL A 31 -1.74 -21.15 -7.34
CA VAL A 31 -0.97 -22.37 -7.07
C VAL A 31 0.20 -22.43 -8.06
N ALA A 32 1.43 -22.44 -7.53
CA ALA A 32 2.64 -22.56 -8.32
C ALA A 32 3.24 -23.95 -8.15
N VAL A 33 3.64 -24.57 -9.26
CA VAL A 33 4.41 -25.82 -9.27
C VAL A 33 5.80 -25.50 -9.81
N SER A 34 6.81 -25.68 -8.98
CA SER A 34 8.21 -25.49 -9.36
C SER A 34 8.95 -26.82 -9.35
N GLN A 35 9.77 -27.03 -10.37
CA GLN A 35 10.65 -28.19 -10.47
C GLN A 35 12.09 -27.69 -10.51
N THR A 36 12.90 -28.10 -9.54
CA THR A 36 14.32 -27.76 -9.50
C THR A 36 15.14 -28.98 -9.86
N LYS A 37 16.05 -28.82 -10.84
CA LYS A 37 17.02 -29.86 -11.22
C LYS A 37 18.39 -29.46 -10.69
N THR A 38 18.81 -30.10 -9.60
CA THR A 38 20.17 -29.99 -9.07
C THR A 38 21.06 -31.02 -9.74
N ASN A 39 22.25 -30.60 -10.18
CA ASN A 39 23.19 -31.43 -10.93
C ASN A 39 23.62 -32.66 -10.10
N GLY A 40 23.01 -33.82 -10.34
CA GLY A 40 23.33 -35.10 -9.70
C GLY A 40 22.32 -35.64 -8.68
N SER A 41 21.16 -35.03 -8.44
CA SER A 41 20.14 -35.57 -7.52
C SER A 41 18.71 -35.22 -7.91
N SER A 42 17.78 -36.13 -7.57
CA SER A 42 16.35 -36.22 -7.91
C SER A 42 15.60 -34.92 -8.20
N HIS A 43 14.65 -35.00 -9.12
CA HIS A 43 13.64 -33.96 -9.38
C HIS A 43 12.87 -33.66 -8.09
N VAL A 44 13.04 -32.45 -7.55
CA VAL A 44 12.22 -31.96 -6.44
C VAL A 44 11.10 -31.11 -7.04
N THR A 45 9.89 -31.66 -7.02
CA THR A 45 8.66 -30.96 -7.39
C THR A 45 8.05 -30.34 -6.13
N ARG A 46 7.88 -29.02 -6.13
CA ARG A 46 7.24 -28.29 -5.03
C ARG A 46 5.96 -27.62 -5.54
N THR A 47 4.84 -27.97 -4.93
CA THR A 47 3.56 -27.28 -5.10
C THR A 47 3.33 -26.37 -3.91
N ALA A 48 3.11 -25.07 -4.16
CA ALA A 48 2.87 -24.09 -3.11
C ALA A 48 1.74 -23.12 -3.51
N VAL A 49 1.03 -22.60 -2.52
CA VAL A 49 0.11 -21.47 -2.69
C VAL A 49 0.93 -20.20 -2.53
N GLU A 50 0.96 -19.37 -3.58
CA GLU A 50 1.75 -18.15 -3.63
C GLU A 50 0.85 -16.93 -3.79
N ASP A 51 1.29 -15.83 -3.18
CA ASP A 51 0.66 -14.53 -3.35
C ASP A 51 1.17 -13.86 -4.63
N LEU A 52 0.26 -13.55 -5.55
CA LEU A 52 0.57 -12.95 -6.86
C LEU A 52 0.58 -11.41 -6.80
N GLY A 53 0.95 -10.85 -5.64
CA GLY A 53 1.04 -9.42 -5.40
C GLY A 53 -0.27 -8.83 -4.89
N SER A 54 -0.79 -9.38 -3.81
CA SER A 54 -1.90 -8.76 -3.09
C SER A 54 -1.44 -7.49 -2.37
N TYR A 55 -2.30 -6.49 -2.37
CA TYR A 55 -2.04 -5.23 -1.69
C TYR A 55 -3.35 -4.61 -1.23
N ILE A 56 -3.24 -3.79 -0.21
CA ILE A 56 -4.30 -2.93 0.29
C ILE A 56 -3.80 -1.48 0.27
N GLY A 57 -4.69 -0.55 0.02
CA GLY A 57 -4.37 0.86 -0.04
C GLY A 57 -5.50 1.73 0.47
N LEU A 58 -5.10 2.90 0.95
CA LEU A 58 -5.99 3.98 1.36
C LEU A 58 -5.71 5.17 0.45
N ARG A 59 -6.75 5.74 -0.12
CA ARG A 59 -6.65 6.95 -0.93
C ARG A 59 -7.60 7.96 -0.35
N GLY A 60 -7.14 9.18 -0.16
CA GLY A 60 -8.00 10.27 0.26
C GLY A 60 -7.92 11.48 -0.64
N SER A 61 -8.99 12.27 -0.65
CA SER A 61 -8.97 13.61 -1.24
C SER A 61 -9.59 14.64 -0.30
N HIS A 62 -8.91 15.78 -0.15
CA HIS A 62 -9.33 16.88 0.69
C HIS A 62 -9.41 18.16 -0.15
N PRO A 63 -10.58 18.83 -0.20
CA PRO A 63 -10.70 20.12 -0.89
C PRO A 63 -9.87 21.18 -0.16
N ILE A 64 -8.99 21.86 -0.89
CA ILE A 64 -8.10 22.90 -0.34
C ILE A 64 -8.48 24.32 -0.82
N GLY A 65 -9.69 24.48 -1.37
CA GLY A 65 -10.23 25.75 -1.87
C GLY A 65 -10.15 25.92 -3.40
N ASN A 66 -10.95 26.84 -3.95
CA ASN A 66 -11.02 27.15 -5.40
C ASN A 66 -11.12 25.93 -6.34
N GLY A 67 -11.85 24.89 -5.94
CA GLY A 67 -12.00 23.66 -6.73
C GLY A 67 -10.76 22.76 -6.78
N SER A 68 -9.69 23.12 -6.06
CA SER A 68 -8.48 22.30 -5.93
C SER A 68 -8.62 21.26 -4.83
N LYS A 69 -8.03 20.07 -5.05
CA LYS A 69 -8.05 18.96 -4.10
C LYS A 69 -6.63 18.47 -3.85
N MET A 70 -6.27 18.33 -2.57
CA MET A 70 -5.12 17.55 -2.15
C MET A 70 -5.50 16.08 -2.22
N ILE A 71 -4.69 15.27 -2.88
CA ILE A 71 -4.88 13.81 -2.97
C ILE A 71 -3.69 13.16 -2.29
N TRP A 72 -3.96 12.15 -1.47
CA TRP A 72 -2.93 11.31 -0.89
C TRP A 72 -3.27 9.83 -1.12
N GLN A 73 -2.23 9.01 -1.18
CA GLN A 73 -2.34 7.58 -1.43
C GLN A 73 -1.31 6.85 -0.60
N PHE A 74 -1.75 5.83 0.12
CA PHE A 74 -0.91 4.91 0.86
C PHE A 74 -1.23 3.49 0.39
N GLU A 75 -0.19 2.68 0.14
CA GLU A 75 -0.33 1.28 -0.25
C GLU A 75 0.60 0.41 0.57
N GLN A 76 0.11 -0.78 0.94
CA GLN A 76 0.84 -1.78 1.69
C GLN A 76 0.67 -3.15 1.04
N ASP A 77 1.78 -3.86 0.88
CA ASP A 77 1.78 -5.26 0.45
C ASP A 77 1.20 -6.15 1.56
N THR A 78 0.28 -7.05 1.19
CA THR A 78 -0.42 -7.95 2.13
C THR A 78 -0.40 -9.39 1.58
N PRO A 79 0.76 -10.08 1.62
CA PRO A 79 0.88 -11.42 1.09
C PRO A 79 -0.06 -12.41 1.79
N VAL A 80 -0.82 -13.19 1.03
CA VAL A 80 -1.76 -14.18 1.57
C VAL A 80 -1.17 -15.58 1.76
N GLY A 81 0.16 -15.73 1.73
CA GLY A 81 0.85 -17.03 1.77
C GLY A 81 2.18 -17.04 2.52
N SER A 82 2.71 -18.24 2.75
CA SER A 82 3.93 -18.47 3.54
C SER A 82 5.24 -18.07 2.84
N SER A 83 5.25 -17.91 1.51
CA SER A 83 6.47 -17.67 0.71
C SER A 83 6.73 -16.20 0.37
N GLY A 84 5.96 -15.26 0.93
CA GLY A 84 6.02 -13.83 0.56
C GLY A 84 5.24 -13.52 -0.72
N SER A 85 5.21 -12.26 -1.15
CA SER A 85 4.52 -11.85 -2.38
C SER A 85 5.43 -11.87 -3.60
N MET A 86 4.88 -12.23 -4.75
CA MET A 86 5.56 -12.14 -6.04
C MET A 86 5.93 -10.69 -6.39
N ARG A 87 5.16 -9.71 -5.89
CA ARG A 87 5.49 -8.28 -5.99
C ARG A 87 6.83 -7.97 -5.32
N GLU A 88 7.05 -8.48 -4.12
CA GLU A 88 8.31 -8.29 -3.38
C GLU A 88 9.49 -8.99 -4.07
N TYR A 89 9.26 -10.19 -4.63
CA TYR A 89 10.28 -10.90 -5.43
C TYR A 89 10.75 -10.05 -6.63
N PHE A 90 9.83 -9.50 -7.41
CA PHE A 90 10.18 -8.66 -8.56
C PHE A 90 10.82 -7.34 -8.14
N LYS A 91 10.38 -6.74 -7.03
CA LYS A 91 10.97 -5.52 -6.47
C LYS A 91 12.42 -5.74 -6.05
N ARG A 92 12.70 -6.79 -5.28
CA ARG A 92 14.06 -7.22 -4.89
C ARG A 92 14.95 -7.47 -6.11
N LYS A 93 14.43 -8.17 -7.12
CA LYS A 93 15.18 -8.44 -8.36
C LYS A 93 15.54 -7.14 -9.09
N LYS A 94 14.62 -6.18 -9.15
CA LYS A 94 14.86 -4.85 -9.73
C LYS A 94 15.92 -4.08 -8.96
N GLU A 95 15.80 -4.00 -7.64
CA GLU A 95 16.79 -3.34 -6.77
C GLU A 95 18.20 -3.91 -6.98
N ASN A 96 18.32 -5.24 -7.02
CA ASN A 96 19.61 -5.90 -7.23
C ASN A 96 20.20 -5.65 -8.64
N SER A 97 19.34 -5.51 -9.67
CA SER A 97 19.78 -5.21 -11.03
C SER A 97 20.28 -3.77 -11.21
N THR A 98 19.71 -2.81 -10.48
CA THR A 98 20.15 -1.40 -10.54
C THR A 98 21.50 -1.17 -9.87
N ILE A 99 21.86 -1.99 -8.88
CA ILE A 99 23.15 -1.89 -8.17
C ILE A 99 24.33 -2.27 -9.08
N HIS A 100 24.11 -3.12 -10.09
CA HIS A 100 25.17 -3.64 -10.97
C HIS A 100 25.36 -2.85 -12.28
N THR A 101 24.57 -1.79 -12.52
CA THR A 101 24.64 -0.96 -13.75
C THR A 101 25.15 0.45 -13.48
N GLY A 102 25.78 0.68 -12.33
CA GLY A 102 26.50 1.91 -12.00
C GLY A 102 28.00 1.64 -11.91
N GLY A 103 28.67 1.59 -13.06
CA GLY A 103 30.12 1.50 -13.21
C GLY A 103 30.60 2.50 -14.23
#